data_AF-A0A8H3LDI6-F1
#
_entry.id   AF-A0A8H3LDI6-F1
#
_cell.length_a   1.000
_cell.length_b   1.000
_cell.length_c   1.000
_cell.angle_alpha   90.00
_cell.angle_beta   90.00
_cell.angle_gamma   90.00
#
_symmetry.space_group_name_H-M   'P 1'
#
loop_
_entity.id
_entity.type
_entity.pdbx_description
1 polymer ?
#
loop_
_entity_poly.entity_id
_entity_poly.type
_entity_poly.pdbx_seq_one_letter_code
_entity_poly.pdbx_strand_id
1 'polypeptide(L)'
;MPNECHQADILYMPHDKIGYVTYLFCLNVVDVASRYKASVPIGATSIKNRESILTLRTIAKTFEQIYDDPDCPLVWPKLLVTDKGFEFKSDCERVMRRHNVKIQKAMSKHSVGIVKRYNLTLVKRLFCIQNAHELSFHTLGKSLIWVKNLPIIVKDINNSVTRLIDMTPTKAIKMKKPGDNVRYLLEPGKLKDGLGRRVTDMNWSPKVYNIGEACIQKNQPVLYKLLDRPECRFVREELLLISERVELPPESVLYQ
;
A
#
# COMPACT_ATOMS: atom_id res chain seq x y z
N MET A 1 -3.02 11.52 1.27
CA MET A 1 -3.08 10.52 2.35
C MET A 1 -2.90 9.13 1.75
N PRO A 2 -2.39 8.15 2.51
CA PRO A 2 -2.21 6.79 1.99
C PRO A 2 -3.54 6.16 1.55
N ASN A 3 -3.52 5.31 0.54
CA ASN A 3 -4.68 4.61 -0.02
C ASN A 3 -5.80 5.54 -0.57
N GLU A 4 -5.49 6.82 -0.84
CA GLU A 4 -6.46 7.71 -1.52
C GLU A 4 -6.34 7.62 -3.03
N CYS A 5 -5.10 7.58 -3.53
CA CYS A 5 -4.80 7.63 -4.95
C CYS A 5 -3.63 6.70 -5.26
N HIS A 6 -3.88 5.73 -6.13
CA HIS A 6 -2.86 4.81 -6.63
C HIS A 6 -2.54 5.10 -8.09
N GLN A 7 -1.28 4.88 -8.48
CA GLN A 7 -0.87 4.83 -9.88
C GLN A 7 -0.57 3.40 -10.27
N ALA A 8 -1.04 2.96 -11.43
CA ALA A 8 -0.72 1.65 -11.96
C ALA A 8 -0.16 1.74 -13.37
N ASP A 9 0.76 0.83 -13.68
CA ASP A 9 1.36 0.67 -14.99
C ASP A 9 1.73 -0.80 -15.22
N ILE A 10 1.72 -1.22 -16.48
CA ILE A 10 2.15 -2.56 -16.87
C ILE A 10 3.56 -2.47 -17.42
N LEU A 11 4.47 -3.20 -16.78
CA LEU A 11 5.87 -3.27 -17.19
C LEU A 11 6.12 -4.54 -17.99
N TYR A 12 6.69 -4.39 -19.19
CA TYR A 12 7.20 -5.51 -19.97
C TYR A 12 8.54 -6.00 -19.40
N MET A 13 8.68 -7.32 -19.26
CA MET A 13 9.86 -7.98 -18.72
C MET A 13 10.39 -9.05 -19.69
N PRO A 14 11.66 -9.47 -19.59
CA PRO A 14 12.15 -10.67 -20.28
C PRO A 14 11.33 -11.91 -19.93
N HIS A 15 11.32 -12.90 -20.82
CA HIS A 15 10.54 -14.13 -20.60
C HIS A 15 11.14 -14.90 -19.42
N ASP A 16 10.36 -15.16 -18.37
CA ASP A 16 10.79 -15.98 -17.23
C ASP A 16 9.85 -17.17 -17.10
N LYS A 17 10.38 -18.39 -17.25
CA LYS A 17 9.59 -19.62 -17.23
C LYS A 17 9.80 -20.34 -15.91
N ILE A 18 8.71 -20.48 -15.15
CA ILE A 18 8.69 -21.20 -13.87
C ILE A 18 7.66 -22.32 -13.98
N GLY A 19 8.14 -23.56 -14.01
CA GLY A 19 7.31 -24.74 -14.27
C GLY A 19 6.61 -24.63 -15.62
N TYR A 20 5.28 -24.69 -15.62
CA TYR A 20 4.45 -24.58 -16.82
C TYR A 20 4.03 -23.15 -17.16
N VAL A 21 4.34 -22.16 -16.32
CA VAL A 21 3.93 -20.77 -16.51
C VAL A 21 5.11 -19.96 -17.06
N THR A 22 4.84 -19.17 -18.09
CA THR A 22 5.79 -18.17 -18.58
C THR A 22 5.29 -16.77 -18.26
N TYR A 23 6.12 -15.99 -17.59
CA TYR A 23 5.86 -14.62 -17.19
C TYR A 23 6.49 -13.64 -18.17
N LEU A 24 5.74 -12.59 -18.51
CA LEU A 24 6.16 -11.60 -19.51
C LEU A 24 5.85 -10.16 -19.09
N PHE A 25 4.91 -9.99 -18.18
CA PHE A 25 4.46 -8.68 -17.73
C PHE A 25 4.51 -8.62 -16.21
N CYS A 26 4.60 -7.42 -15.67
CA CYS A 26 4.48 -7.16 -14.24
C CYS A 26 3.50 -5.99 -14.06
N LEU A 27 2.44 -6.20 -13.30
CA LEU A 27 1.57 -5.12 -12.88
C LEU A 27 2.23 -4.42 -11.69
N ASN A 28 2.49 -3.13 -11.82
CA ASN A 28 3.05 -2.32 -10.77
C ASN A 28 2.02 -1.30 -10.30
N VAL A 29 1.75 -1.30 -8.99
CA VAL A 29 0.84 -0.36 -8.32
C VAL A 29 1.64 0.42 -7.28
N VAL A 30 1.47 1.74 -7.26
CA VAL A 30 2.16 2.63 -6.32
C VAL A 30 1.15 3.56 -5.65
N ASP A 31 1.10 3.57 -4.33
CA ASP A 31 0.36 4.58 -3.59
C ASP A 31 1.09 5.94 -3.69
N VAL A 32 0.34 6.98 -4.09
CA VAL A 32 0.92 8.28 -4.41
C VAL A 32 1.48 8.97 -3.16
N ALA A 33 0.81 8.83 -2.01
CA ALA A 33 1.17 9.54 -0.79
C ALA A 33 2.31 8.86 -0.02
N SER A 34 2.12 7.59 0.34
CA SER A 34 3.09 6.79 1.09
C SER A 34 4.24 6.27 0.25
N ARG A 35 4.13 6.33 -1.08
CA ARG A 35 5.08 5.73 -2.02
C ARG A 35 5.20 4.20 -1.85
N TYR A 36 4.23 3.54 -1.21
CA TYR A 36 4.23 2.08 -1.10
C TYR A 36 4.01 1.45 -2.47
N LYS A 37 4.74 0.37 -2.78
CA LYS A 37 4.64 -0.31 -4.08
C LYS A 37 4.21 -1.75 -3.90
N ALA A 38 3.32 -2.20 -4.77
CA ALA A 38 3.00 -3.61 -4.96
C ALA A 38 3.30 -3.99 -6.42
N SER A 39 3.83 -5.18 -6.61
CA SER A 39 4.21 -5.69 -7.92
C SER A 39 3.81 -7.15 -8.03
N VAL A 40 3.03 -7.49 -9.06
CA VAL A 40 2.59 -8.87 -9.31
C VAL A 40 2.98 -9.29 -10.72
N PRO A 41 3.67 -10.42 -10.89
CA PRO A 41 4.06 -10.92 -12.19
C PRO A 41 2.83 -11.54 -12.89
N ILE A 42 2.65 -11.21 -14.16
CA ILE A 42 1.59 -11.72 -15.03
C ILE A 42 2.21 -12.69 -16.04
N GLY A 43 1.70 -13.92 -16.01
CA GLY A 43 2.13 -15.01 -16.87
C GLY A 43 0.98 -15.89 -17.33
N ALA A 44 1.25 -16.75 -18.30
CA ALA A 44 0.29 -17.72 -18.82
C ALA A 44 0.93 -19.10 -19.03
N THR A 45 0.12 -20.15 -18.97
CA THR A 45 0.54 -21.54 -19.19
C THR A 45 0.60 -21.91 -20.66
N SER A 46 -0.24 -21.30 -21.50
CA SER A 46 -0.23 -21.49 -22.95
C SER A 46 0.03 -20.14 -23.62
N ILE A 47 1.23 -20.00 -24.17
CA ILE A 47 1.58 -18.82 -24.97
C ILE A 47 1.33 -19.17 -26.42
N LYS A 48 0.26 -18.61 -26.99
CA LYS A 48 0.13 -18.54 -28.45
C LYS A 48 0.83 -17.27 -28.94
N ASN A 49 0.38 -16.12 -28.44
CA ASN A 49 0.93 -14.78 -28.74
C ASN A 49 1.01 -13.91 -27.46
N ARG A 50 1.69 -12.75 -27.51
CA ARG A 50 1.81 -11.83 -26.34
C ARG A 50 0.45 -11.38 -25.77
N GLU A 51 -0.50 -11.08 -26.65
CA GLU A 51 -1.87 -10.69 -26.28
C GLU A 51 -2.65 -11.80 -25.57
N SER A 52 -2.25 -13.07 -25.77
CA SER A 52 -2.87 -14.19 -25.05
C SER A 52 -2.52 -14.23 -23.56
N ILE A 53 -1.41 -13.59 -23.17
CA ILE A 53 -0.99 -13.48 -21.77
C ILE A 53 -1.65 -12.26 -21.11
N LEU A 54 -1.58 -11.10 -21.78
CA LEU A 54 -2.11 -9.84 -21.27
C LEU A 54 -3.58 -9.64 -21.66
N THR A 55 -4.45 -10.46 -21.10
CA THR A 55 -5.89 -10.30 -21.28
C THR A 55 -6.48 -9.32 -20.27
N LEU A 56 -7.55 -8.61 -20.65
CA LEU A 56 -8.29 -7.69 -19.77
C LEU A 56 -8.73 -8.40 -18.47
N ARG A 57 -9.11 -9.67 -18.57
CA ARG A 57 -9.49 -10.52 -17.44
C ARG A 57 -8.31 -10.83 -16.52
N THR A 58 -7.13 -11.10 -17.08
CA THR A 58 -5.91 -11.35 -16.28
C THR A 58 -5.55 -10.12 -15.46
N ILE A 59 -5.59 -8.93 -16.06
CA ILE A 59 -5.27 -7.67 -15.38
C ILE A 59 -6.25 -7.38 -14.25
N ALA A 60 -7.56 -7.53 -14.52
CA ALA A 60 -8.61 -7.40 -13.51
C ALA A 60 -8.36 -8.31 -12.29
N LYS A 61 -8.08 -9.60 -12.54
CA LYS A 61 -7.73 -10.56 -11.48
C LYS A 61 -6.44 -10.20 -10.74
N THR A 62 -5.47 -9.62 -11.43
CA THR A 62 -4.19 -9.22 -10.81
C THR A 62 -4.39 -8.05 -9.84
N PHE A 63 -5.33 -7.14 -10.14
CA PHE A 63 -5.71 -6.10 -9.17
C PHE A 63 -6.41 -6.69 -7.95
N GLU A 64 -7.36 -7.62 -8.15
CA GLU A 64 -8.01 -8.35 -7.05
C GLU A 64 -6.95 -9.06 -6.18
N GLN A 65 -5.97 -9.74 -6.79
CA GLN A 65 -4.84 -10.34 -6.06
C GLN A 65 -4.03 -9.37 -5.20
N ILE A 66 -3.88 -8.11 -5.62
CA ILE A 66 -3.13 -7.11 -4.83
C ILE A 66 -3.96 -6.58 -3.66
N TYR A 67 -5.24 -6.31 -3.89
CA TYR A 67 -6.10 -5.63 -2.91
C TYR A 67 -6.82 -6.58 -1.96
N ASP A 68 -6.97 -7.85 -2.35
CA ASP A 68 -7.58 -8.89 -1.53
C ASP A 68 -6.52 -9.68 -0.73
N ASP A 69 -5.22 -9.42 -0.94
CA ASP A 69 -4.13 -10.00 -0.16
C ASP A 69 -4.06 -9.39 1.25
N PRO A 70 -4.26 -10.18 2.33
CA PRO A 70 -4.24 -9.69 3.70
C PRO A 70 -2.86 -9.20 4.16
N ASP A 71 -1.78 -9.64 3.52
CA ASP A 71 -0.41 -9.20 3.83
C ASP A 71 -0.06 -7.88 3.11
N CYS A 72 -0.88 -7.47 2.13
CA CYS A 72 -0.72 -6.23 1.40
C CYS A 72 -1.43 -5.07 2.11
N PRO A 73 -0.72 -3.99 2.52
CA PRO A 73 -1.35 -2.85 3.17
C PRO A 73 -2.09 -1.92 2.21
N LEU A 74 -2.08 -2.21 0.90
CA LEU A 74 -2.85 -1.46 -0.08
C LEU A 74 -4.30 -1.91 -0.02
N VAL A 75 -5.21 -0.94 0.11
CA VAL A 75 -6.65 -1.18 -0.01
C VAL A 75 -7.17 -0.52 -1.27
N TRP A 76 -8.38 -0.89 -1.71
CA TRP A 76 -9.03 -0.25 -2.85
C TRP A 76 -9.05 1.28 -2.70
N PRO A 77 -8.40 2.04 -3.60
CA PRO A 77 -8.25 3.48 -3.46
C PRO A 77 -9.52 4.22 -3.92
N LYS A 78 -9.67 5.49 -3.56
CA LYS A 78 -10.75 6.32 -4.15
C LYS A 78 -10.51 6.61 -5.63
N LEU A 79 -9.23 6.76 -6.01
CA LEU A 79 -8.80 7.08 -7.37
C LEU A 79 -7.66 6.15 -7.81
N LEU A 80 -7.83 5.54 -8.97
CA LEU A 80 -6.75 4.84 -9.68
C LEU A 80 -6.37 5.64 -10.93
N VAL A 81 -5.10 6.01 -11.03
CA VAL A 81 -4.55 6.68 -12.22
C VAL A 81 -3.75 5.68 -13.03
N THR A 82 -4.17 5.45 -14.27
CA THR A 82 -3.47 4.58 -15.22
C THR A 82 -3.01 5.37 -16.43
N ASP A 83 -2.19 4.77 -17.28
CA ASP A 83 -1.95 5.33 -18.61
C ASP A 83 -3.20 5.15 -19.52
N LYS A 84 -3.07 5.54 -20.79
CA LYS A 84 -4.15 5.41 -21.79
C LYS A 84 -4.21 4.01 -22.42
N GLY A 85 -3.50 3.03 -21.86
CA GLY A 85 -3.44 1.66 -22.34
C GLY A 85 -4.83 1.03 -22.49
N PHE A 86 -4.98 0.15 -23.48
CA PHE A 86 -6.22 -0.58 -23.69
C PHE A 86 -6.42 -1.67 -22.63
N GLU A 87 -5.34 -2.15 -22.02
CA GLU A 87 -5.28 -3.08 -20.90
C GLU A 87 -6.17 -2.71 -19.71
N PHE A 88 -6.34 -1.41 -19.44
CA PHE A 88 -7.10 -0.91 -18.28
C PHE A 88 -8.57 -0.62 -18.59
N LYS A 89 -9.06 -1.00 -19.77
CA LYS A 89 -10.47 -0.80 -20.17
C LYS A 89 -11.34 -2.01 -19.80
N SER A 90 -12.66 -1.84 -19.94
CA SER A 90 -13.69 -2.90 -19.86
C SER A 90 -13.71 -3.66 -18.52
N ASP A 91 -13.03 -4.81 -18.43
CA ASP A 91 -13.06 -5.67 -17.23
C ASP A 91 -12.44 -4.97 -16.01
N CYS A 92 -11.34 -4.24 -16.23
CA CYS A 92 -10.72 -3.45 -15.17
C CYS A 92 -11.66 -2.33 -14.68
N GLU A 93 -12.28 -1.58 -15.61
CA GLU A 93 -13.31 -0.58 -15.29
C GLU A 93 -14.49 -1.19 -14.51
N ARG A 94 -14.89 -2.43 -14.84
CA ARG A 94 -15.95 -3.15 -14.11
C ARG A 94 -15.53 -3.57 -12.71
N VAL A 95 -14.29 -4.03 -12.50
CA VAL A 95 -13.76 -4.33 -11.15
C VAL A 95 -13.71 -3.05 -10.33
N MET A 96 -13.08 -2.00 -10.84
CA MET A 96 -12.91 -0.74 -10.11
C MET A 96 -14.26 -0.13 -9.70
N ARG A 97 -15.26 -0.16 -10.60
CA ARG A 97 -16.61 0.33 -10.28
C ARG A 97 -17.29 -0.48 -9.17
N ARG A 98 -17.11 -1.81 -9.14
CA ARG A 98 -17.66 -2.67 -8.06
C ARG A 98 -17.11 -2.31 -6.69
N HIS A 99 -15.86 -1.87 -6.62
CA HIS A 99 -15.19 -1.43 -5.39
C HIS A 99 -15.26 0.09 -5.16
N ASN A 100 -16.15 0.81 -5.86
CA ASN A 100 -16.31 2.27 -5.77
C ASN A 100 -15.03 3.08 -6.07
N VAL A 101 -14.13 2.54 -6.88
CA VAL A 101 -12.89 3.18 -7.31
C VAL A 101 -13.12 3.95 -8.61
N LYS A 102 -12.76 5.24 -8.63
CA LYS A 102 -12.75 6.04 -9.86
C LYS A 102 -11.48 5.75 -10.65
N ILE A 103 -11.59 5.43 -11.93
CA ILE A 103 -10.43 5.34 -12.83
C ILE A 103 -10.24 6.66 -13.57
N GLN A 104 -9.02 7.20 -13.52
CA GLN A 104 -8.61 8.34 -14.31
C GLN A 104 -7.49 7.95 -15.26
N LYS A 105 -7.69 8.20 -16.55
CA LYS A 105 -6.66 8.00 -17.57
C LYS A 105 -5.73 9.21 -17.60
N ALA A 106 -4.44 8.96 -17.61
CA ALA A 106 -3.41 9.99 -17.66
C ALA A 106 -3.59 10.90 -18.87
N MET A 107 -3.67 12.21 -18.66
CA MET A 107 -3.75 13.19 -19.73
C MET A 107 -2.38 13.49 -20.35
N SER A 108 -1.30 13.35 -19.56
CA SER A 108 0.08 13.56 -20.00
C SER A 108 1.04 12.52 -19.39
N LYS A 109 2.27 12.46 -19.92
CA LYS A 109 3.33 11.58 -19.38
C LYS A 109 3.66 11.88 -17.90
N HIS A 110 3.43 13.11 -17.45
CA HIS A 110 3.70 13.54 -16.07
C HIS A 110 2.69 12.98 -15.07
N SER A 111 1.45 12.74 -15.50
CA SER A 111 0.37 12.23 -14.62
C SER A 111 0.68 10.83 -14.06
N VAL A 112 1.52 10.04 -14.73
CA VAL A 112 1.97 8.68 -14.32
C VAL A 112 3.46 8.64 -13.98
N GLY A 113 4.06 9.79 -13.67
CA GLY A 113 5.50 9.90 -13.45
C GLY A 113 6.01 9.08 -12.26
N ILE A 114 5.19 8.83 -11.25
CA ILE A 114 5.59 8.12 -10.02
C ILE A 114 5.78 6.63 -10.33
N VAL A 115 4.77 6.00 -10.93
CA VAL A 115 4.86 4.58 -11.30
C VAL A 115 5.92 4.34 -12.37
N LYS A 116 6.09 5.25 -13.34
CA LYS A 116 7.17 5.15 -14.34
C LYS A 116 8.56 5.26 -13.73
N ARG A 117 8.75 6.14 -12.75
CA ARG A 117 10.01 6.22 -12.00
C ARG A 117 10.27 4.95 -11.22
N TYR A 118 9.23 4.38 -10.61
CA TYR A 118 9.33 3.09 -9.92
C TYR A 118 9.71 1.96 -10.89
N ASN A 119 9.05 1.86 -12.04
CA ASN A 119 9.38 0.87 -13.07
C ASN A 119 10.87 0.93 -13.45
N LEU A 120 11.41 2.12 -13.66
CA LEU A 120 12.83 2.31 -13.94
C LEU A 120 13.73 1.82 -12.79
N THR A 121 13.38 2.12 -11.54
CA THR A 121 14.11 1.65 -10.36
C THR A 121 14.07 0.13 -10.23
N LEU A 122 12.90 -0.47 -10.44
CA LEU A 122 12.68 -1.91 -10.35
C LEU A 122 13.51 -2.66 -11.40
N VAL A 123 13.40 -2.23 -12.66
CA VAL A 123 14.21 -2.73 -13.79
C VAL A 123 15.69 -2.69 -13.45
N LYS A 124 16.22 -1.53 -13.07
CA LYS A 124 17.65 -1.38 -12.76
C LYS A 124 18.11 -2.37 -11.69
N ARG A 125 17.34 -2.52 -10.60
CA ARG A 125 17.70 -3.44 -9.52
C ARG A 125 17.64 -4.91 -9.94
N LEU A 126 16.61 -5.30 -10.70
CA LEU A 126 16.48 -6.67 -11.23
C LEU A 126 17.63 -7.03 -12.17
N PHE A 127 17.93 -6.14 -13.14
CA PHE A 127 19.00 -6.37 -14.12
C PHE A 127 20.40 -6.32 -13.49
N CYS A 128 20.62 -5.52 -12.43
CA CYS A 128 21.87 -5.58 -11.67
C CYS A 128 22.15 -6.98 -11.10
N ILE A 129 21.14 -7.66 -10.54
CA ILE A 129 21.28 -9.02 -10.00
C ILE A 129 21.54 -10.02 -11.13
N GLN A 130 20.84 -9.87 -12.26
CA GLN A 130 21.05 -10.73 -13.43
C GLN A 130 22.47 -10.61 -13.98
N ASN A 131 22.96 -9.37 -14.17
CA ASN A 131 24.34 -9.10 -14.60
C ASN A 131 25.36 -9.68 -13.61
N ALA A 132 25.13 -9.55 -12.31
CA ALA A 132 26.03 -10.10 -11.29
C ALA A 132 26.09 -11.63 -11.35
N HIS A 133 24.95 -12.30 -11.55
CA HIS A 133 24.90 -13.75 -11.76
C HIS A 133 25.65 -14.16 -13.04
N GLU A 134 25.42 -13.47 -14.15
CA GLU A 134 26.10 -13.76 -15.43
C GLU A 134 27.61 -13.64 -15.31
N LEU A 135 28.09 -12.58 -14.66
CA LEU A 135 29.53 -12.36 -14.41
C LEU A 135 30.13 -13.39 -13.46
N SER A 136 29.40 -13.79 -12.42
CA SER A 136 29.92 -14.70 -11.38
C SER A 136 29.98 -16.16 -11.81
N PHE A 137 29.07 -16.59 -12.69
CA PHE A 137 28.94 -17.99 -13.09
C PHE A 137 29.45 -18.26 -14.52
N HIS A 138 29.99 -17.25 -15.20
CA HIS A 138 30.41 -17.33 -16.61
C HIS A 138 29.33 -17.96 -17.52
N THR A 139 28.05 -17.76 -17.17
CA THR A 139 26.94 -18.39 -17.86
C THR A 139 26.74 -17.68 -19.20
N LEU A 140 26.85 -18.41 -20.31
CA LEU A 140 26.62 -17.91 -21.68
C LEU A 140 25.15 -17.51 -21.97
N GLY A 141 24.23 -17.78 -21.04
CA GLY A 141 22.80 -17.48 -21.16
C GLY A 141 22.37 -16.34 -20.25
N LYS A 142 21.51 -15.45 -20.77
CA LYS A 142 20.92 -14.36 -19.98
C LYS A 142 20.18 -14.92 -18.77
N SER A 143 20.46 -14.43 -17.56
CA SER A 143 19.70 -14.80 -16.37
C SER A 143 18.32 -14.15 -16.45
N LEU A 144 17.28 -14.94 -16.64
CA LEU A 144 15.90 -14.45 -16.79
C LEU A 144 15.13 -14.46 -15.47
N ILE A 145 15.79 -14.77 -14.36
CA ILE A 145 15.19 -15.04 -13.05
C ILE A 145 14.78 -13.73 -12.38
N TRP A 146 13.74 -13.08 -12.91
CA TRP A 146 13.22 -11.84 -12.34
C TRP A 146 12.02 -12.10 -11.44
N VAL A 147 11.20 -13.12 -11.71
CA VAL A 147 9.99 -13.40 -10.95
C VAL A 147 10.32 -13.81 -9.51
N LYS A 148 11.37 -14.62 -9.30
CA LYS A 148 11.82 -15.01 -7.95
C LYS A 148 12.42 -13.83 -7.16
N ASN A 149 13.12 -12.93 -7.86
CA ASN A 149 13.80 -11.79 -7.25
C ASN A 149 12.86 -10.59 -7.00
N LEU A 150 11.74 -10.54 -7.71
CA LEU A 150 10.74 -9.47 -7.61
C LEU A 150 10.30 -9.19 -6.16
N PRO A 151 9.77 -10.15 -5.39
CA PRO A 151 9.30 -9.87 -4.03
C PRO A 151 10.43 -9.39 -3.10
N ILE A 152 11.65 -9.88 -3.28
CA ILE A 152 12.82 -9.49 -2.48
C ILE A 152 13.14 -8.01 -2.72
N ILE A 153 13.20 -7.60 -3.99
CA ILE A 153 13.52 -6.21 -4.36
C ILE A 153 12.39 -5.26 -3.96
N VAL A 154 11.13 -5.64 -4.17
CA VAL A 154 9.97 -4.82 -3.80
C VAL A 154 9.98 -4.58 -2.29
N LYS A 155 10.22 -5.63 -1.50
CA LYS A 155 10.36 -5.54 -0.04
C LYS A 155 11.50 -4.61 0.36
N ASP A 156 12.67 -4.72 -0.27
CA ASP A 156 13.80 -3.82 0.00
C ASP A 156 13.47 -2.35 -0.34
N ILE A 157 12.82 -2.09 -1.48
CA ILE A 157 12.39 -0.74 -1.89
C ILE A 157 11.38 -0.15 -0.88
N ASN A 158 10.44 -0.95 -0.37
CA ASN A 158 9.43 -0.51 0.59
C ASN A 158 9.97 -0.31 2.01
N ASN A 159 11.12 -0.91 2.34
CA ASN A 159 11.79 -0.76 3.63
C ASN A 159 12.98 0.23 3.59
N SER A 160 13.32 0.75 2.42
CA SER A 160 14.31 1.80 2.25
C SER A 160 13.71 3.18 2.51
N VAL A 161 14.45 4.05 3.22
CA VAL A 161 14.04 5.45 3.42
C VAL A 161 14.05 6.16 2.07
N THR A 162 12.96 6.87 1.77
CA THR A 162 12.85 7.62 0.51
C THR A 162 12.88 9.11 0.79
N ARG A 163 13.78 9.83 0.09
CA ARG A 163 13.99 11.29 0.27
C ARG A 163 12.72 12.13 0.11
N LEU A 164 11.72 11.63 -0.63
CA LEU A 164 10.48 12.35 -0.92
C LEU A 164 9.53 12.45 0.29
N ILE A 165 9.58 11.48 1.21
CA ILE A 165 8.73 11.42 2.40
C ILE A 165 9.56 11.32 3.69
N ASP A 166 10.88 11.27 3.57
CA ASP A 166 11.86 11.15 4.66
C ASP A 166 11.61 9.96 5.61
N MET A 167 10.95 8.92 5.11
CA MET A 167 10.69 7.68 5.83
C MET A 167 10.55 6.49 4.87
N THR A 168 10.35 5.30 5.42
CA THR A 168 10.10 4.10 4.63
C THR A 168 8.63 4.05 4.18
N PRO A 169 8.35 3.64 2.94
CA PRO A 169 6.98 3.45 2.47
C PRO A 169 6.12 2.53 3.37
N THR A 170 6.75 1.50 3.95
CA THR A 170 6.09 0.57 4.89
C THR A 170 5.60 1.26 6.17
N LYS A 171 6.30 2.30 6.64
CA LYS A 171 5.83 3.14 7.75
C LYS A 171 4.76 4.12 7.28
N ALA A 172 4.98 4.76 6.14
CA ALA A 172 4.09 5.79 5.62
C ALA A 172 2.69 5.28 5.26
N ILE A 173 2.57 4.05 4.72
CA ILE A 173 1.27 3.45 4.35
C ILE A 173 0.36 3.22 5.56
N LYS A 174 0.94 3.06 6.75
CA LYS A 174 0.24 2.80 8.01
C LYS A 174 -0.05 4.07 8.81
N MET A 175 0.18 5.26 8.24
CA MET A 175 -0.10 6.52 8.91
C MET A 175 -1.60 6.78 8.99
N LYS A 176 -2.04 7.36 10.11
CA LYS A 176 -3.43 7.81 10.29
C LYS A 176 -3.63 9.14 9.58
N LYS A 177 -4.87 9.44 9.22
CA LYS A 177 -5.24 10.63 8.45
C LYS A 177 -5.86 11.69 9.36
N PRO A 178 -5.62 12.99 9.13
CA PRO A 178 -6.49 14.03 9.65
C PRO A 178 -7.95 13.74 9.26
N GLY A 179 -8.87 13.84 10.21
CA GLY A 179 -10.27 13.44 10.09
C GLY A 179 -10.57 11.99 10.50
N ASP A 180 -9.57 11.19 10.87
CA ASP A 180 -9.81 9.86 11.45
C ASP A 180 -10.35 10.00 12.88
N ASN A 181 -11.41 9.23 13.18
CA ASN A 181 -11.94 9.06 14.52
C ASN A 181 -11.05 8.10 15.32
N VAL A 182 -10.58 8.54 16.49
CA VAL A 182 -9.66 7.80 17.34
C VAL A 182 -10.02 7.86 18.82
N ARG A 183 -9.60 6.85 19.57
CA ARG A 183 -9.43 6.94 21.02
C ARG A 183 -7.95 7.01 21.34
N TYR A 184 -7.57 7.80 22.33
CA TYR A 184 -6.17 7.89 22.76
C TYR A 184 -5.91 7.03 23.99
N LEU A 185 -4.67 6.57 24.15
CA LEU A 185 -4.24 5.76 25.28
C LEU A 185 -4.20 6.63 26.55
N LEU A 186 -4.88 6.19 27.62
CA LEU A 186 -4.86 6.89 28.89
C LEU A 186 -3.52 6.67 29.60
N GLU A 187 -2.88 7.77 30.02
CA GLU A 187 -1.65 7.70 30.82
C GLU A 187 -1.90 6.91 32.13
N PRO A 188 -0.96 6.04 32.53
CA PRO A 188 -1.01 5.39 33.83
C PRO A 188 -1.05 6.44 34.95
N GLY A 189 -2.10 6.43 35.78
CA GLY A 189 -2.21 7.28 36.96
C GLY A 189 -2.94 8.63 36.80
N LYS A 190 -3.36 9.02 35.58
CA LYS A 190 -4.17 10.24 35.35
C LYS A 190 -5.68 9.97 35.33
N LEU A 191 -6.22 9.28 36.34
CA LEU A 191 -7.65 9.36 36.63
C LEU A 191 -7.90 10.59 37.51
N LYS A 192 -8.94 11.38 37.20
CA LYS A 192 -9.21 12.69 37.83
C LYS A 192 -9.45 12.64 39.35
N ASP A 193 -9.65 11.46 39.92
CA ASP A 193 -10.18 11.32 41.28
C ASP A 193 -9.20 10.73 42.30
N GLY A 194 -7.91 10.63 41.98
CA GLY A 194 -6.87 10.20 42.95
C GLY A 194 -6.95 8.74 43.42
N LEU A 195 -8.01 8.01 43.07
CA LEU A 195 -8.04 6.55 43.17
C LEU A 195 -7.21 5.94 42.04
N GLY A 196 -6.25 5.09 42.40
CA GLY A 196 -5.44 4.35 41.44
C GLY A 196 -6.29 3.57 40.43
N ARG A 197 -5.72 3.33 39.25
CA ARG A 197 -6.34 2.59 38.15
C ARG A 197 -6.65 1.15 38.60
N ARG A 198 -7.91 0.71 38.47
CA ARG A 198 -8.26 -0.71 38.62
C ARG A 198 -7.75 -1.49 37.42
N VAL A 199 -7.38 -2.75 37.63
CA VAL A 199 -6.92 -3.65 36.54
C VAL A 199 -7.95 -3.77 35.41
N THR A 200 -9.24 -3.58 35.73
CA THR A 200 -10.37 -3.65 34.79
C THR A 200 -10.70 -2.33 34.09
N ASP A 201 -10.03 -1.22 34.42
CA ASP A 201 -10.34 0.07 33.81
C ASP A 201 -9.91 0.09 32.34
N MET A 202 -10.71 0.75 31.49
CA MET A 202 -10.39 0.88 30.07
C MET A 202 -9.01 1.52 29.85
N ASN A 203 -8.28 0.98 28.88
CA ASN A 203 -6.99 1.54 28.44
C ASN A 203 -7.10 2.78 27.56
N TRP A 204 -8.26 2.96 26.95
CA TRP A 204 -8.51 3.97 25.94
C TRP A 204 -9.46 5.04 26.45
N SER A 205 -9.35 6.25 25.90
CA SER A 205 -10.27 7.34 26.20
C SER A 205 -11.72 6.91 25.95
N PRO A 206 -12.66 7.24 26.86
CA PRO A 206 -14.06 6.85 26.68
C PRO A 206 -14.69 7.57 25.48
N LYS A 207 -14.31 8.84 25.27
CA LYS A 207 -14.72 9.66 24.14
C LYS A 207 -13.89 9.36 22.89
N VAL A 208 -14.53 9.51 21.74
CA VAL A 208 -13.91 9.48 20.41
C VAL A 208 -13.50 10.90 20.04
N TYR A 209 -12.33 11.03 19.42
CA TYR A 209 -11.73 12.30 19.02
C TYR A 209 -11.35 12.27 17.55
N ASN A 210 -11.33 13.43 16.90
CA ASN A 210 -10.81 13.55 15.54
C ASN A 210 -9.34 13.94 15.53
N ILE A 211 -8.55 13.30 14.67
CA ILE A 211 -7.20 13.78 14.36
C ILE A 211 -7.32 15.09 13.59
N GLY A 212 -6.76 16.17 14.12
CA GLY A 212 -6.70 17.47 13.44
C GLY A 212 -5.48 17.62 12.56
N GLU A 213 -4.31 17.20 13.06
CA GLU A 213 -3.03 17.39 12.37
C GLU A 213 -2.09 16.20 12.60
N ALA A 214 -1.25 15.91 11.61
CA ALA A 214 -0.11 15.01 11.74
C ALA A 214 1.19 15.79 11.49
N CYS A 215 1.97 16.02 12.53
CA CYS A 215 3.26 16.70 12.47
C CYS A 215 4.36 15.67 12.15
N ILE A 216 5.06 15.89 11.03
CA ILE A 216 6.18 15.05 10.59
C ILE A 216 7.46 15.85 10.76
N GLN A 217 8.37 15.38 11.59
CA GLN A 217 9.72 15.95 11.75
C GLN A 217 10.77 14.90 11.44
N LYS A 218 11.89 15.34 10.86
CA LYS A 218 13.00 14.46 10.48
C LYS A 218 13.55 13.74 11.71
N ASN A 219 13.75 12.43 11.58
CA ASN A 219 14.26 11.55 12.64
C ASN A 219 13.44 11.51 13.95
N GLN A 220 12.19 11.98 13.95
CA GLN A 220 11.28 11.89 15.09
C GLN A 220 10.05 11.04 14.74
N PRO A 221 9.37 10.45 15.74
CA PRO A 221 8.09 9.80 15.50
C PRO A 221 7.07 10.83 14.99
N VAL A 222 6.15 10.38 14.13
CA VAL A 222 5.04 11.22 13.68
C VAL A 222 4.13 11.49 14.88
N LEU A 223 3.88 12.76 15.14
CA LEU A 223 3.04 13.21 16.23
C LEU A 223 1.68 13.65 15.69
N TYR A 224 0.61 13.16 16.30
CA TYR A 224 -0.77 13.49 15.95
C TYR A 224 -1.33 14.45 16.99
N LYS A 225 -1.99 15.51 16.53
CA LYS A 225 -2.74 16.45 17.35
C LYS A 225 -4.23 16.21 17.13
N LEU A 226 -4.99 16.07 18.21
CA LEU A 226 -6.45 15.96 18.16
C LEU A 226 -7.07 17.36 18.01
N LEU A 227 -8.22 17.46 17.33
CA LEU A 227 -8.92 18.74 17.14
C LEU A 227 -9.40 19.31 18.48
N ASP A 228 -10.01 18.45 19.29
CA ASP A 228 -10.46 18.78 20.64
C ASP A 228 -9.41 18.35 21.68
N ARG A 229 -9.52 18.88 22.91
CA ARG A 229 -8.67 18.48 24.05
C ARG A 229 -8.51 16.95 24.10
N PRO A 230 -7.35 16.41 24.52
CA PRO A 230 -6.23 17.12 25.15
C PRO A 230 -5.31 17.83 24.15
N GLU A 231 -4.64 18.90 24.59
CA GLU A 231 -3.66 19.65 23.78
C GLU A 231 -2.35 18.87 23.53
N CYS A 232 -2.21 17.73 24.19
CA CYS A 232 -1.08 16.83 24.03
C CYS A 232 -1.01 16.24 22.62
N ARG A 233 0.20 15.84 22.23
CA ARG A 233 0.46 15.14 20.97
C ARG A 233 0.66 13.66 21.25
N PHE A 234 0.20 12.83 20.33
CA PHE A 234 0.24 11.37 20.46
C PHE A 234 1.09 10.74 19.36
N VAL A 235 1.79 9.65 19.68
CA VAL A 235 2.33 8.77 18.63
C VAL A 235 1.22 7.87 18.08
N ARG A 236 1.48 7.22 16.93
CA ARG A 236 0.49 6.37 16.27
C ARG A 236 -0.03 5.25 17.17
N GLU A 237 0.86 4.63 17.94
CA GLU A 237 0.61 3.50 18.84
C GLU A 237 -0.31 3.87 20.00
N GLU A 238 -0.33 5.16 20.38
CA GLU A 238 -1.21 5.70 21.42
C GLU A 238 -2.59 6.07 20.90
N LEU A 239 -2.89 5.77 19.62
CA LEU A 239 -4.16 6.08 18.99
C LEU A 239 -4.81 4.82 18.43
N LEU A 240 -5.97 4.45 18.98
CA LEU A 240 -6.83 3.40 18.45
C LEU A 240 -7.77 4.00 17.41
N LEU A 241 -7.76 3.47 16.18
CA LEU A 241 -8.69 3.90 15.13
C LEU A 241 -10.09 3.34 15.42
N ILE A 242 -11.11 4.19 15.37
CA ILE A 242 -12.51 3.81 15.52
C ILE A 242 -13.17 3.89 14.15
N SER A 243 -13.52 2.74 13.59
CA SER A 243 -14.38 2.69 12.41
C SER A 243 -15.80 3.10 12.79
N GLU A 244 -16.55 3.72 11.87
CA GLU A 244 -17.95 4.13 12.08
C GLU A 244 -18.91 2.98 12.48
N ARG A 245 -18.48 1.72 12.39
CA ARG A 245 -19.26 0.52 12.72
C ARG A 245 -19.11 0.01 14.16
N VAL A 246 -18.44 0.73 15.05
CA VAL A 246 -18.32 0.31 16.46
C VAL A 246 -19.60 0.70 17.19
N GLU A 247 -20.50 -0.28 17.38
CA GLU A 247 -21.68 -0.13 18.23
C GLU A 247 -21.27 -0.12 19.71
N LEU A 248 -21.85 0.80 20.47
CA LEU A 248 -21.72 0.79 21.92
C LEU A 248 -22.50 -0.39 22.49
N PRO A 249 -22.07 -0.96 23.64
CA PRO A 249 -22.82 -2.01 24.29
C PRO A 249 -24.27 -1.55 24.57
N PRO A 250 -25.26 -2.46 24.46
CA PRO A 250 -26.65 -2.11 24.68
C PRO A 250 -26.89 -1.60 26.11
N GLU A 251 -27.81 -0.65 26.27
CA GLU A 251 -28.11 0.00 27.56
C GLU A 251 -28.52 -0.99 28.64
N SER A 252 -29.07 -2.16 28.27
CA SER A 252 -29.41 -3.23 29.21
C SER A 252 -28.24 -3.75 30.03
N VAL A 253 -27.00 -3.57 29.56
CA VAL A 253 -25.78 -3.95 30.30
C VAL A 253 -25.43 -2.91 31.38
N LEU A 254 -25.96 -1.69 31.31
CA LEU A 254 -25.66 -0.61 32.27
C LEU A 254 -26.45 -0.73 33.58
N TYR A 255 -27.53 -1.52 33.61
CA TYR A 255 -28.48 -1.62 34.72
C TYR A 255 -28.60 -3.04 35.33
N GLN A 256 -27.56 -3.89 35.19
CA GLN A 256 -27.46 -5.18 35.90
C GLN A 256 -27.00 -5.00 37.34
#